data_AF-A0A940VN06-F1
#
_entry.id   AF-A0A940VN06-F1
#
_cell.length_a   1.000
_cell.length_b   1.000
_cell.length_c   1.000
_cell.angle_alpha   90.00
_cell.angle_beta   90.00
_cell.angle_gamma   90.00
#
_symmetry.space_group_name_H-M   'P 1'
#
loop_
_entity.id
_entity.type
_entity.pdbx_description
1 polymer ?
#
loop_
_entity_poly.entity_id
_entity_poly.type
_entity_poly.pdbx_seq_one_letter_code
_entity_poly.pdbx_strand_id
1 'polypeptide(L)'
;MKDLFYGFLNIIMVLFVICCITWVIQGNDFFLYKTFAPAQEQVRRETFEQSKAYNQGMIQELQNMQFEYIKATDSQKDALAAIILHRAADYDMDNLPTDLRQFIQKLRRGER
;
A
#
# COMPACT_ATOMS: atom_id res chain seq x y z
N MET A 1 26.59 -34.27 -53.64
CA MET A 1 27.06 -32.97 -53.09
C MET A 1 25.93 -31.95 -52.95
N LYS A 2 25.03 -31.81 -53.94
CA LYS A 2 23.91 -30.85 -53.87
C LYS A 2 22.92 -31.14 -52.75
N ASP A 3 22.55 -32.40 -52.51
CA ASP A 3 21.59 -32.75 -51.45
C ASP A 3 22.13 -32.52 -50.03
N LEU A 4 23.44 -32.72 -49.81
CA LEU A 4 24.11 -32.39 -48.57
C LEU A 4 24.17 -30.86 -48.34
N PHE A 5 24.33 -30.07 -49.40
CA PHE A 5 24.32 -28.62 -49.34
C PHE A 5 22.92 -28.06 -49.02
N TYR A 6 21.86 -28.59 -49.66
CA TYR A 6 20.48 -28.20 -49.35
C TYR A 6 20.06 -28.65 -47.94
N GLY A 7 20.51 -29.81 -47.47
CA GLY A 7 20.31 -30.26 -46.10
C GLY A 7 20.93 -29.31 -45.07
N PHE A 8 22.17 -28.87 -45.31
CA PHE A 8 22.86 -27.90 -44.47
C PHE A 8 22.18 -26.51 -44.47
N LEU A 9 21.76 -26.04 -45.65
CA LEU A 9 21.04 -24.77 -45.79
C LEU A 9 19.71 -24.77 -45.01
N ASN A 10 18.98 -25.89 -45.06
CA ASN A 10 17.72 -26.03 -44.31
C ASN A 10 17.93 -25.99 -42.79
N ILE A 11 19.00 -26.62 -42.28
CA ILE A 11 19.32 -26.58 -40.85
C ILE A 11 19.64 -25.15 -40.40
N ILE A 12 20.41 -24.41 -41.20
CA ILE A 12 20.71 -22.99 -40.93
C ILE A 12 19.43 -22.15 -40.93
N MET A 13 18.53 -22.36 -41.89
CA MET A 13 17.27 -21.63 -41.96
C MET A 13 16.42 -21.90 -40.71
N VAL A 14 16.30 -23.15 -40.27
CA VAL A 14 15.54 -23.51 -39.06
C VAL A 14 16.14 -22.86 -37.82
N LEU A 15 17.47 -22.91 -37.66
CA LEU A 15 18.16 -22.23 -36.56
C LEU A 15 17.93 -20.72 -36.56
N PHE A 16 17.99 -20.10 -37.74
CA PHE A 16 17.73 -18.67 -37.89
C PHE A 16 16.30 -18.31 -37.46
N VAL A 17 15.30 -19.10 -37.87
CA VAL A 17 13.91 -18.89 -37.47
C VAL A 17 13.74 -19.02 -35.96
N ILE A 18 14.36 -20.02 -35.33
CA ILE A 18 14.31 -20.21 -33.87
C ILE A 18 14.93 -19.00 -33.14
N CYS A 19 16.06 -18.48 -33.63
CA CYS A 19 16.69 -17.28 -33.08
C CYS A 19 15.79 -16.05 -33.21
N CYS A 20 15.14 -15.84 -34.37
CA CYS A 20 14.22 -14.72 -34.57
C CYS A 20 13.00 -14.82 -33.64
N ILE A 21 12.42 -16.01 -33.46
CA ILE A 21 11.29 -16.22 -32.56
C ILE A 21 11.70 -15.92 -31.11
N THR A 22 12.85 -16.43 -30.69
CA THR A 22 13.37 -16.21 -29.32
C THR A 22 13.61 -14.72 -29.06
N TRP A 23 14.17 -14.01 -30.04
CA TRP A 23 14.38 -12.56 -29.96
C TRP A 23 13.07 -11.79 -29.81
N VAL A 24 12.03 -12.15 -30.58
CA VAL A 24 10.72 -11.49 -30.51
C VAL A 24 10.06 -11.72 -29.16
N ILE A 25 10.12 -12.94 -28.63
CA ILE A 25 9.55 -13.27 -27.31
C ILE A 25 10.28 -12.49 -26.20
N GLN A 26 11.62 -12.56 -26.15
CA GLN A 26 12.40 -11.87 -25.14
C GLN A 26 12.29 -10.34 -25.24
N GLY A 27 12.24 -9.79 -26.45
CA GLY A 27 12.01 -8.38 -26.68
C GLY A 27 10.65 -7.94 -26.15
N ASN A 28 9.60 -8.70 -26.42
CA ASN A 28 8.25 -8.39 -25.94
C ASN A 28 8.19 -8.39 -24.41
N ASP A 29 8.76 -9.41 -23.75
CA ASP A 29 8.83 -9.49 -22.28
C ASP A 29 9.55 -8.28 -21.67
N PHE A 30 10.65 -7.83 -22.28
CA PHE A 30 11.37 -6.63 -21.81
C PHE A 30 10.54 -5.35 -21.99
N PHE A 31 9.82 -5.21 -23.11
CA PHE A 31 8.94 -4.07 -23.35
C PHE A 31 7.75 -4.06 -22.37
N LEU A 32 7.13 -5.20 -22.11
CA LEU A 32 6.06 -5.34 -21.12
C LEU A 32 6.58 -5.05 -19.70
N TYR A 33 7.73 -5.60 -19.32
CA TYR A 33 8.32 -5.32 -18.01
C TYR A 33 8.59 -3.82 -17.82
N LYS A 34 9.16 -3.15 -18.83
CA LYS A 34 9.46 -1.72 -18.77
C LYS A 34 8.20 -0.85 -18.60
N THR A 35 7.05 -1.26 -19.12
CA THR A 35 5.79 -0.50 -18.99
C THR A 35 5.02 -0.84 -17.71
N PHE A 36 5.01 -2.11 -17.30
CA PHE A 36 4.25 -2.55 -16.12
C PHE A 36 5.00 -2.41 -14.80
N ALA A 37 6.33 -2.55 -14.78
CA ALA A 37 7.12 -2.35 -13.57
C ALA A 37 6.93 -0.97 -12.92
N PRO A 38 6.99 0.17 -13.65
CA PRO A 38 6.76 1.48 -13.02
C PRO A 38 5.32 1.65 -12.52
N ALA A 39 4.34 1.07 -13.20
CA ALA A 39 2.95 1.10 -12.75
C ALA A 39 2.74 0.33 -11.43
N GLN A 40 3.39 -0.83 -11.28
CA GLN A 40 3.36 -1.58 -10.02
C GLN A 40 4.03 -0.83 -8.87
N GLU A 41 5.19 -0.21 -9.15
CA GLU A 41 5.91 0.61 -8.16
C GLU A 41 5.07 1.82 -7.72
N GLN A 42 4.42 2.49 -8.67
CA GLN A 42 3.54 3.62 -8.40
C GLN A 42 2.36 3.22 -7.52
N VAL A 43 1.66 2.12 -7.83
CA VAL A 43 0.55 1.61 -7.01
C VAL A 43 1.02 1.26 -5.60
N ARG A 44 2.21 0.64 -5.46
CA ARG A 44 2.79 0.36 -4.13
C ARG A 44 3.05 1.64 -3.35
N ARG A 45 3.57 2.67 -4.02
CA ARG A 45 3.81 3.97 -3.39
C ARG A 45 2.51 4.67 -3.01
N GLU A 46 1.52 4.70 -3.89
CA GLU A 46 0.22 5.33 -3.64
C GLU A 46 -0.51 4.68 -2.47
N THR A 47 -0.54 3.34 -2.41
CA THR A 47 -1.15 2.61 -1.30
C THR A 47 -0.42 2.86 0.03
N PHE A 48 0.91 2.95 0.00
CA PHE A 48 1.70 3.33 1.17
C PHE A 48 1.43 4.77 1.62
N GLU A 49 1.40 5.72 0.69
CA GLU A 49 1.10 7.13 0.98
C GLU A 49 -0.32 7.32 1.50
N GLN A 50 -1.29 6.63 0.92
CA GLN A 50 -2.68 6.63 1.39
C GLN A 50 -2.79 6.06 2.80
N SER A 51 -2.11 4.94 3.10
CA SER A 51 -2.10 4.35 4.44
C SER A 51 -1.46 5.30 5.46
N LYS A 52 -0.36 5.95 5.09
CA LYS A 52 0.31 6.95 5.94
C LYS A 52 -0.59 8.17 6.18
N ALA A 53 -1.21 8.70 5.13
CA ALA A 53 -2.12 9.83 5.22
C ALA A 53 -3.35 9.50 6.08
N TYR A 54 -3.89 8.29 5.95
CA TYR A 54 -4.97 7.77 6.78
C TYR A 54 -4.58 7.74 8.27
N ASN A 55 -3.43 7.13 8.60
CA ASN A 55 -2.94 7.07 9.98
C ASN A 55 -2.71 8.47 10.56
N GLN A 56 -2.07 9.36 9.79
CA GLN A 56 -1.81 10.72 10.22
C GLN A 56 -3.11 11.51 10.44
N GLY A 57 -4.09 11.37 9.54
CA GLY A 57 -5.40 12.01 9.67
C GLY A 57 -6.15 11.52 10.89
N MET A 58 -6.16 10.20 11.14
CA MET A 58 -6.80 9.61 12.32
C MET A 58 -6.16 10.09 13.62
N ILE A 59 -4.83 10.13 13.69
CA ILE A 59 -4.11 10.65 14.86
C ILE A 59 -4.49 12.11 15.10
N GLN A 60 -4.49 12.94 14.06
CA GLN A 60 -4.82 14.37 14.19
C GLN A 60 -6.26 14.57 14.63
N GLU A 61 -7.20 13.79 14.10
CA GLU A 61 -8.60 13.81 14.51
C GLU A 61 -8.77 13.45 15.99
N LEU A 62 -8.13 12.36 16.44
CA LEU A 62 -8.16 11.94 17.85
C LEU A 62 -7.50 12.96 18.78
N GLN A 63 -6.43 13.62 18.34
CA GLN A 63 -5.81 14.71 19.10
C GLN A 63 -6.75 15.92 19.21
N ASN A 64 -7.40 16.31 18.12
CA ASN A 64 -8.37 17.41 18.14
C ASN A 64 -9.52 17.10 19.10
N MET A 65 -10.09 15.89 19.03
CA MET A 65 -11.14 15.47 19.97
C MET A 65 -10.64 15.40 21.42
N GLN A 66 -9.40 14.99 21.67
CA GLN A 66 -8.79 15.06 22.99
C GLN A 66 -8.73 16.51 23.50
N PHE A 67 -8.32 17.46 22.67
CA PHE A 67 -8.30 18.87 23.04
C PHE A 67 -9.71 19.42 23.32
N GLU A 68 -10.70 19.00 22.55
CA GLU A 68 -12.11 19.33 22.79
C GLU A 68 -12.61 18.73 24.11
N TYR A 69 -12.29 17.47 24.40
CA TYR A 69 -12.64 16.81 25.66
C TYR A 69 -12.06 17.54 26.89
N ILE A 70 -10.81 18.01 26.80
CA ILE A 70 -10.16 18.75 27.89
C ILE A 70 -10.85 20.11 28.14
N LYS A 71 -11.34 20.77 27.08
CA LYS A 71 -12.02 22.08 27.16
C LYS A 71 -13.51 21.97 27.46
N ALA A 72 -14.10 20.80 27.28
CA ALA A 72 -15.53 20.56 27.41
C ALA A 72 -16.01 20.68 28.87
N THR A 73 -17.28 21.05 29.03
CA THR A 73 -17.94 20.99 30.34
C THR A 73 -18.20 19.53 30.74
N ASP A 74 -18.41 19.25 32.03
CA ASP A 74 -18.59 17.88 32.51
C ASP A 74 -19.80 17.18 31.86
N SER A 75 -20.85 17.92 31.51
CA SER A 75 -22.00 17.39 30.76
C SER A 75 -21.66 16.98 29.32
N GLN A 76 -20.65 17.59 28.69
CA GLN A 76 -20.25 17.33 27.30
C GLN A 76 -19.15 16.27 27.21
N LYS A 77 -18.35 16.10 28.25
CA LYS A 77 -17.27 15.11 28.32
C LYS A 77 -17.77 13.69 28.12
N ASP A 78 -18.91 13.33 28.68
CA ASP A 78 -19.45 11.97 28.55
C ASP A 78 -19.80 11.61 27.10
N ALA A 79 -20.43 12.54 26.38
CA ALA A 79 -20.75 12.35 24.97
C ALA A 79 -19.48 12.32 24.11
N LEU A 80 -18.53 13.21 24.36
CA LEU A 80 -17.25 13.25 23.66
C LEU A 80 -16.43 11.98 23.91
N ALA A 81 -16.40 11.46 25.15
CA ALA A 81 -15.74 10.21 25.46
C ALA A 81 -16.35 9.04 24.67
N ALA A 82 -17.67 8.96 24.57
CA ALA A 82 -18.33 7.92 23.79
C ALA A 82 -17.97 8.01 22.29
N ILE A 83 -17.93 9.22 21.72
CA ILE A 83 -17.55 9.46 20.32
C ILE A 83 -16.09 9.06 20.09
N ILE A 84 -15.17 9.51 20.95
CA ILE A 84 -13.74 9.20 20.87
C ILE A 84 -13.51 7.69 20.95
N LEU A 85 -14.18 7.00 21.88
CA LEU A 85 -14.06 5.56 22.05
C LEU A 85 -14.62 4.79 20.84
N HIS A 86 -15.74 5.24 20.28
CA HIS A 86 -16.30 4.66 19.07
C HIS A 86 -15.36 4.84 17.87
N ARG A 87 -14.80 6.04 17.69
CA ARG A 87 -13.85 6.32 16.61
C ARG A 87 -12.57 5.50 16.73
N ALA A 88 -12.09 5.31 17.96
CA ALA A 88 -10.90 4.51 18.25
C ALA A 88 -11.18 2.99 18.35
N ALA A 89 -12.42 2.53 18.13
CA ALA A 89 -12.76 1.12 18.26
C ALA A 89 -12.12 0.27 17.15
N ASP A 90 -12.15 0.77 15.91
CA ASP A 90 -11.66 0.06 14.72
C ASP A 90 -10.21 0.42 14.35
N TYR A 91 -9.56 1.30 15.13
CA TYR A 91 -8.18 1.72 14.88
C TYR A 91 -7.19 0.92 15.72
N ASP A 92 -6.08 0.55 15.11
CA ASP A 92 -5.00 -0.16 15.79
C ASP A 92 -4.28 0.76 16.79
N MET A 93 -4.36 0.38 18.07
CA MET A 93 -3.77 1.13 19.18
C MET A 93 -2.25 1.23 19.08
N ASP A 94 -1.60 0.29 18.41
CA ASP A 94 -0.15 0.30 18.24
C ASP A 94 0.33 1.41 17.30
N ASN A 95 -0.54 1.87 16.40
CA ASN A 95 -0.29 3.00 15.52
C ASN A 95 -0.57 4.36 16.19
N LEU A 96 -1.08 4.38 17.42
CA LEU A 96 -1.29 5.63 18.17
C LEU A 96 -0.04 6.05 18.93
N PRO A 97 0.27 7.36 18.97
CA PRO A 97 1.23 7.91 19.92
C PRO A 97 0.90 7.53 21.36
N THR A 98 1.92 7.35 22.19
CA THR A 98 1.79 6.90 23.59
C THR A 98 0.78 7.73 24.39
N ASP A 99 0.80 9.06 24.22
CA ASP A 99 -0.07 9.97 24.96
C ASP A 99 -1.56 9.76 24.63
N LEU A 100 -1.89 9.61 23.34
CA LEU A 100 -3.26 9.32 22.90
C LEU A 100 -3.72 7.94 23.35
N ARG A 101 -2.82 6.95 23.29
CA ARG A 101 -3.09 5.58 23.74
C ARG A 101 -3.45 5.58 25.22
N GLN A 102 -2.67 6.26 26.04
CA GLN A 102 -2.94 6.40 27.47
C GLN A 102 -4.27 7.12 27.74
N PHE A 103 -4.57 8.19 27.00
CA PHE A 103 -5.84 8.91 27.10
C PHE A 103 -7.05 8.01 26.77
N ILE A 104 -7.01 7.29 25.66
CA ILE A 104 -8.09 6.39 25.26
C ILE A 104 -8.24 5.24 26.26
N GLN A 105 -7.14 4.68 26.77
CA GLN A 105 -7.19 3.67 27.83
C GLN A 105 -7.81 4.21 29.12
N LYS A 106 -7.47 5.45 29.52
CA LYS A 106 -8.07 6.14 30.66
C LYS A 106 -9.59 6.29 30.47
N LEU A 107 -10.04 6.70 29.28
CA LEU A 107 -11.46 6.77 28.93
C LEU A 107 -12.15 5.39 28.99
N ARG A 108 -11.50 4.33 28.49
CA ARG A 108 -12.03 2.95 28.54
C ARG A 108 -12.20 2.44 29.96
N ARG A 109 -11.30 2.82 30.88
CA ARG A 109 -11.39 2.47 32.31
C ARG A 109 -12.43 3.29 33.07
N GLY A 110 -13.02 4.32 32.45
CA GLY A 110 -13.99 5.20 33.09
C GLY A 110 -13.37 6.22 34.05
N GLU A 111 -12.05 6.40 34.00
CA GLU A 111 -11.32 7.39 34.81
C GLU A 111 -11.47 8.80 34.19
N ARG A 112 -12.68 9.37 34.20
CA ARG A 112 -13.01 10.62 33.49
C ARG A 112 -12.47 11.87 34.18
#